data_AF-A0AAV2IA62-F1
#
_entry.id   AF-A0AAV2IA62-F1
#
_cell.length_a   1.000
_cell.length_b   1.000
_cell.length_c   1.000
_cell.angle_alpha   90.00
_cell.angle_beta   90.00
_cell.angle_gamma   90.00
#
_symmetry.space_group_name_H-M   'P 1'
#
loop_
_entity.id
_entity.type
_entity.pdbx_description
1 polymer ?
#
loop_
_entity_poly.entity_id
_entity_poly.type
_entity_poly.pdbx_seq_one_letter_code
_entity_poly.pdbx_strand_id
1 'polypeptide(L)'
;MKIISLGVDVGKGAVPKLPNIFEYSGYCFNVGTVIFGPWVSYNQYIRILDCQAQSLNFLWAFKVLITSSFAMFCLIHSNCLTSWIIMGKAWRWILAYRDAQSFRFSHYSISFLSDSTSTLSGIQFDGGSALQWNIARPQHIEIPRS
;
A
#
# COMPACT_ATOMS: atom_id res chain seq x y z
N MET A 1 -3.72 -1.78 14.19
CA MET A 1 -4.11 -0.35 14.21
C MET A 1 -5.62 -0.12 14.06
N LYS A 2 -6.30 -0.75 13.09
CA LYS A 2 -7.74 -0.52 12.82
C LYS A 2 -8.67 -0.64 14.04
N ILE A 3 -8.54 -1.71 14.84
CA ILE A 3 -9.40 -1.98 16.01
C ILE A 3 -9.22 -0.89 17.08
N ILE A 4 -7.96 -0.60 17.43
CA ILE A 4 -7.64 0.43 18.42
C ILE A 4 -8.12 1.80 17.93
N SER A 5 -7.91 2.11 16.64
CA SER A 5 -8.39 3.37 16.07
C SER A 5 -9.91 3.51 16.16
N LEU A 6 -10.64 2.44 15.82
CA LEU A 6 -12.10 2.45 15.95
C LEU A 6 -12.52 2.68 17.41
N GLY A 7 -11.86 2.03 18.37
CA GLY A 7 -12.12 2.27 19.79
C GLY A 7 -11.88 3.73 20.21
N VAL A 8 -10.80 4.34 19.71
CA VAL A 8 -10.49 5.76 19.95
C VAL A 8 -11.53 6.67 19.29
N ASP A 9 -11.94 6.38 18.05
CA ASP A 9 -12.91 7.17 17.30
C ASP A 9 -14.31 7.12 17.94
N VAL A 10 -14.70 5.96 18.48
CA VAL A 10 -15.92 5.78 19.28
C VAL A 10 -15.82 6.59 20.58
N GLY A 11 -14.69 6.53 21.30
CA GLY A 11 -14.48 7.29 22.53
C GLY A 11 -14.51 8.82 22.32
N LYS A 12 -14.12 9.29 21.14
CA LYS A 12 -14.18 10.72 20.75
C LYS A 12 -15.55 11.15 20.20
N GLY A 13 -16.50 10.22 20.03
CA GLY A 13 -17.79 10.51 19.39
C GLY A 13 -17.68 10.80 17.88
N ALA A 14 -16.57 10.44 17.23
CA ALA A 14 -16.37 10.63 15.79
C ALA A 14 -17.17 9.61 14.95
N VAL A 15 -17.65 8.53 15.57
CA VAL A 15 -18.56 7.56 14.98
C VAL A 15 -19.92 7.68 15.67
N PRO A 16 -21.01 8.03 14.94
CA PRO A 16 -22.30 8.37 15.55
C PRO A 16 -23.07 7.16 16.12
N LYS A 17 -22.73 5.93 15.69
CA LYS A 17 -23.36 4.68 16.13
C LYS A 17 -22.32 3.58 16.25
N LEU A 18 -22.49 2.67 17.22
CA LEU A 18 -21.64 1.49 17.29
C LEU A 18 -21.86 0.62 16.03
N PRO A 19 -20.77 0.11 15.41
CA PRO A 19 -20.88 -0.74 14.24
C PRO A 19 -21.50 -2.09 14.59
N ASN A 20 -22.29 -2.65 13.68
CA ASN A 20 -22.79 -4.01 13.83
C ASN A 20 -21.62 -5.02 13.71
N ILE A 21 -21.79 -6.25 14.21
CA ILE A 21 -20.76 -7.29 14.19
C ILE A 21 -20.25 -7.57 12.76
N PHE A 22 -21.14 -7.47 11.77
CA PHE A 22 -20.83 -7.65 10.35
C PHE A 22 -20.07 -6.48 9.74
N GLU A 23 -20.40 -5.24 10.12
CA GLU A 23 -19.67 -4.05 9.65
C GLU A 23 -18.27 -4.01 10.26
N TYR A 24 -18.18 -4.38 11.55
CA TYR A 24 -16.91 -4.51 12.25
C TYR A 24 -16.03 -5.60 11.63
N SER A 25 -16.58 -6.78 11.35
CA SER A 25 -15.83 -7.87 10.72
C SER A 25 -15.42 -7.51 9.29
N GLY A 26 -16.31 -6.89 8.51
CA GLY A 26 -16.00 -6.36 7.17
C GLY A 26 -14.88 -5.32 7.17
N TYR A 27 -14.89 -4.39 8.14
CA TYR A 27 -13.84 -3.39 8.30
C TYR A 27 -12.48 -4.02 8.66
N CYS A 28 -12.49 -5.02 9.55
CA CYS A 28 -11.29 -5.75 9.96
C CYS A 28 -10.70 -6.56 8.79
N PHE A 29 -11.56 -7.27 8.03
CA PHE A 29 -11.16 -8.19 6.96
C PHE A 29 -11.26 -7.60 5.55
N ASN A 30 -11.29 -6.27 5.41
CA ASN A 30 -11.27 -5.64 4.09
C ASN A 30 -10.03 -6.08 3.29
N VAL A 31 -10.27 -6.79 2.18
CA VAL A 31 -9.27 -7.42 1.30
C VAL A 31 -8.19 -6.44 0.85
N GLY A 32 -8.56 -5.19 0.55
CA GLY A 32 -7.61 -4.18 0.07
C GLY A 32 -6.61 -3.71 1.14
N THR A 33 -6.91 -3.96 2.42
CA THR A 33 -6.17 -3.37 3.56
C THR A 33 -5.74 -4.37 4.63
N VAL A 34 -6.06 -5.65 4.48
CA VAL A 34 -5.79 -6.66 5.52
C VAL A 34 -4.33 -7.13 5.56
N ILE A 35 -3.72 -7.45 4.42
CA ILE A 35 -2.41 -8.10 4.40
C ILE A 35 -1.26 -7.08 4.39
N PHE A 36 -1.36 -5.94 3.68
CA PHE A 36 -0.35 -4.87 3.72
C PHE A 36 -0.89 -3.47 3.36
N GLY A 37 -2.20 -3.28 3.35
CA GLY A 37 -2.74 -2.01 2.86
C GLY A 37 -2.60 -0.83 3.83
N PRO A 38 -2.84 0.40 3.35
CA PRO A 38 -2.79 1.59 4.17
C PRO A 38 -3.81 1.54 5.30
N TRP A 39 -3.53 2.27 6.37
CA TRP A 39 -4.52 2.49 7.42
C TRP A 39 -5.67 3.36 6.87
N VAL A 40 -6.91 2.92 7.10
CA VAL A 40 -8.15 3.59 6.68
C VAL A 40 -9.03 3.71 7.91
N SER A 41 -9.69 4.85 8.10
CA SER A 41 -10.63 5.06 9.22
C SER A 41 -11.97 4.36 8.97
N TYR A 42 -12.74 4.11 10.04
CA TYR A 42 -14.06 3.47 9.90
C TYR A 42 -15.03 4.29 9.05
N ASN A 43 -15.03 5.62 9.23
CA ASN A 43 -15.85 6.53 8.43
C ASN A 43 -15.48 6.50 6.94
N GLN A 44 -14.19 6.37 6.60
CA GLN A 44 -13.76 6.21 5.21
C GLN A 44 -14.20 4.86 4.64
N TYR A 45 -14.11 3.78 5.43
CA TYR A 45 -14.60 2.47 5.03
C TYR A 45 -16.10 2.46 4.70
N ILE A 46 -16.92 3.08 5.54
CA ILE A 46 -18.36 3.20 5.30
C ILE A 46 -18.64 4.05 4.06
N ARG A 47 -17.93 5.18 3.86
CA ARG A 47 -18.05 5.97 2.62
C ARG A 47 -17.74 5.16 1.37
N ILE A 48 -16.76 4.25 1.41
CA ILE A 48 -16.44 3.38 0.27
C ILE A 48 -17.58 2.38 -0.02
N LEU A 49 -18.28 1.90 1.02
CA LEU A 49 -19.46 1.05 0.84
C LEU A 49 -20.67 1.83 0.33
N ASP A 50 -20.87 3.06 0.82
CA ASP A 50 -21.99 3.93 0.43
C ASP A 50 -21.81 4.53 -0.97
N CYS A 51 -20.57 4.83 -1.37
CA CYS A 51 -20.22 5.23 -2.73
C CYS A 51 -20.31 4.03 -3.66
N GLN A 52 -21.55 3.75 -4.10
CA GLN A 52 -21.90 2.74 -5.09
C GLN A 52 -20.92 2.72 -6.26
N ALA A 53 -20.13 1.63 -6.32
CA ALA A 53 -19.25 1.18 -7.39
C ALA A 53 -19.09 2.17 -8.57
N GLN A 54 -18.14 3.09 -8.44
CA GLN A 54 -17.72 3.91 -9.57
C GLN A 54 -17.22 2.96 -10.68
N SER A 55 -17.63 3.22 -11.92
CA SER A 55 -17.26 2.39 -13.07
C SER A 55 -15.73 2.26 -13.14
N LEU A 56 -15.24 1.02 -13.17
CA LEU A 56 -13.82 0.70 -13.33
C LEU A 56 -13.32 1.30 -14.65
N ASN A 57 -12.80 2.52 -14.58
CA ASN A 57 -12.28 3.22 -15.74
C ASN A 57 -11.02 2.50 -16.24
N PHE A 58 -10.77 2.56 -17.55
CA PHE A 58 -9.56 1.99 -18.14
C PHE A 58 -8.27 2.53 -17.50
N LEU A 59 -8.29 3.81 -17.09
CA LEU A 59 -7.22 4.47 -16.34
C LEU A 59 -6.90 3.78 -14.99
N TRP A 60 -7.92 3.25 -14.31
CA TRP A 60 -7.76 2.49 -13.07
C TRP A 60 -7.06 1.17 -13.31
N ALA A 61 -7.53 0.41 -14.30
CA ALA A 61 -6.92 -0.84 -14.69
C ALA A 61 -5.45 -0.63 -15.12
N PHE A 62 -5.17 0.43 -15.88
CA PHE A 62 -3.82 0.79 -16.29
C PHE A 62 -2.92 1.15 -15.08
N LYS A 63 -3.43 1.92 -14.11
CA LYS A 63 -2.70 2.22 -12.86
C LYS A 63 -2.37 0.93 -12.09
N VAL A 64 -3.34 0.03 -11.92
CA VAL A 64 -3.13 -1.24 -11.23
C VAL A 64 -2.08 -2.08 -11.94
N LEU A 65 -2.12 -2.12 -13.28
CA LEU A 65 -1.13 -2.86 -14.08
C LEU A 65 0.28 -2.29 -13.92
N ILE A 66 0.45 -0.96 -13.99
CA ILE A 66 1.74 -0.30 -13.79
C ILE A 66 2.28 -0.56 -12.39
N THR A 67 1.47 -0.30 -11.36
CA THR A 67 1.89 -0.46 -9.95
C THR A 67 2.24 -1.91 -9.63
N SER A 68 1.47 -2.86 -10.14
CA SER A 68 1.76 -4.29 -10.02
C SER A 68 3.04 -4.70 -10.75
N SER A 69 3.28 -4.16 -11.94
CA SER A 69 4.54 -4.39 -12.69
C SER A 69 5.76 -3.88 -11.92
N PHE A 70 5.69 -2.67 -11.35
CA PHE A 70 6.74 -2.14 -10.48
C PHE A 70 6.95 -2.99 -9.22
N ALA A 71 5.88 -3.49 -8.60
CA ALA A 71 5.98 -4.39 -7.46
C ALA A 71 6.76 -5.66 -7.81
N MET A 72 6.44 -6.27 -8.95
CA MET A 72 7.13 -7.46 -9.44
C MET A 72 8.60 -7.19 -9.75
N PHE A 73 8.89 -6.05 -10.40
CA PHE A 73 10.26 -5.63 -10.67
C PHE A 73 11.06 -5.46 -9.37
N CYS A 74 10.52 -4.77 -8.36
CA CYS A 74 11.18 -4.60 -7.07
C CYS A 74 11.43 -5.94 -6.35
N LEU A 75 10.51 -6.91 -6.48
CA LEU A 75 10.64 -8.25 -5.89
C LEU A 75 11.74 -9.07 -6.57
N ILE A 76 11.80 -9.04 -7.90
CA ILE A 76 12.88 -9.65 -8.68
C ILE A 76 14.21 -8.98 -8.34
N HIS A 77 14.21 -7.65 -8.17
CA HIS A 77 15.41 -6.92 -7.82
C HIS A 77 15.95 -7.32 -6.44
N SER A 78 15.08 -7.42 -5.42
CA SER A 78 15.51 -7.75 -4.06
C SER A 78 16.02 -9.19 -3.92
N ASN A 79 15.42 -10.15 -4.63
CA ASN A 79 15.80 -11.57 -4.52
C ASN A 79 16.89 -11.99 -5.50
N CYS A 80 16.75 -11.63 -6.78
CA CYS A 80 17.56 -12.21 -7.85
C CYS A 80 18.67 -11.26 -8.30
N LEU A 81 18.34 -10.01 -8.62
CA LEU A 81 19.33 -9.07 -9.16
C LEU A 81 20.41 -8.72 -8.14
N THR A 82 20.01 -8.55 -6.87
CA THR A 82 20.94 -8.19 -5.80
C THR A 82 22.03 -9.24 -5.59
N SER A 83 21.70 -10.53 -5.72
CA SER A 83 22.68 -11.62 -5.65
C SER A 83 23.53 -11.75 -6.92
N TRP A 84 22.98 -11.39 -8.08
CA TRP A 84 23.69 -11.46 -9.37
C TRP A 84 24.70 -10.32 -9.55
N ILE A 85 24.34 -9.09 -9.14
CA ILE A 85 25.14 -7.88 -9.38
C ILE A 85 26.37 -7.80 -8.47
N ILE A 86 26.28 -8.29 -7.22
CA ILE A 86 27.38 -8.27 -6.24
C ILE A 86 27.68 -9.70 -5.81
N MET A 87 28.60 -10.32 -6.54
CA MET A 87 29.15 -11.64 -6.21
C MET A 87 29.77 -11.62 -4.81
N GLY A 88 29.60 -12.70 -4.03
CA GLY A 88 29.92 -12.76 -2.59
C GLY A 88 31.39 -12.54 -2.15
N LYS A 89 32.28 -12.15 -3.07
CA LYS A 89 33.69 -11.80 -2.81
C LYS A 89 33.97 -10.29 -2.81
N ALA A 90 32.94 -9.45 -2.75
CA ALA A 90 33.08 -7.99 -2.71
C ALA A 90 33.54 -7.44 -1.34
N TRP A 91 33.96 -6.17 -1.29
CA TRP A 91 34.31 -5.47 -0.05
C TRP A 91 33.14 -5.43 0.95
N ARG A 92 33.45 -5.47 2.25
CA ARG A 92 32.47 -5.53 3.36
C ARG A 92 31.39 -4.45 3.26
N TRP A 93 31.76 -3.23 2.87
CA TRP A 93 30.82 -2.11 2.70
C TRP A 93 29.86 -2.28 1.53
N ILE A 94 30.34 -2.85 0.42
CA ILE A 94 29.51 -3.16 -0.76
C ILE A 94 28.52 -4.27 -0.42
N LEU A 95 28.95 -5.26 0.37
CA LEU A 95 28.08 -6.32 0.87
C LEU A 95 26.99 -5.77 1.81
N ALA A 96 27.36 -4.89 2.74
CA ALA A 96 26.39 -4.24 3.62
C ALA A 96 25.40 -3.35 2.86
N TYR A 97 25.87 -2.61 1.86
CA TYR A 97 25.02 -1.81 0.97
C TYR A 97 24.04 -2.68 0.18
N ARG A 98 24.54 -3.78 -0.39
CA ARG A 98 23.73 -4.80 -1.08
C ARG A 98 22.58 -5.29 -0.22
N ASP A 99 22.90 -5.71 1.01
CA ASP A 99 21.91 -6.25 1.94
C ASP A 99 20.88 -5.16 2.32
N ALA A 100 21.33 -3.94 2.64
CA ALA A 100 20.44 -2.81 2.90
C ALA A 100 19.51 -2.48 1.71
N GLN A 101 20.04 -2.53 0.48
CA GLN A 101 19.26 -2.33 -0.74
C GLN A 101 18.21 -3.43 -0.92
N SER A 102 18.55 -4.70 -0.64
CA SER A 102 17.59 -5.82 -0.71
C SER A 102 16.38 -5.64 0.22
N PHE A 103 16.61 -5.15 1.45
CA PHE A 103 15.53 -4.86 2.40
C PHE A 103 14.65 -3.71 1.90
N ARG A 104 15.28 -2.67 1.34
CA ARG A 104 14.57 -1.49 0.86
C ARG A 104 13.68 -1.77 -0.35
N PHE A 105 14.18 -2.53 -1.34
CA PHE A 105 13.40 -2.93 -2.50
C PHE A 105 12.26 -3.88 -2.14
N SER A 106 12.46 -4.77 -1.15
CA SER A 106 11.37 -5.61 -0.62
C SER A 106 10.27 -4.78 0.06
N HIS A 107 10.64 -3.70 0.75
CA HIS A 107 9.65 -2.78 1.32
C HIS A 107 8.86 -2.03 0.21
N TYR A 108 9.54 -1.60 -0.85
CA TYR A 108 8.88 -0.98 -2.00
C TYR A 108 7.93 -1.95 -2.72
N SER A 109 8.31 -3.22 -2.90
CA SER A 109 7.40 -4.21 -3.52
C SER A 109 6.11 -4.39 -2.73
N ILE A 110 6.20 -4.45 -1.40
CA ILE A 110 5.02 -4.54 -0.52
C ILE A 110 4.17 -3.28 -0.62
N SER A 111 4.81 -2.10 -0.65
CA SER A 111 4.11 -0.81 -0.76
C SER A 111 3.34 -0.67 -2.08
N PHE A 112 3.94 -1.08 -3.20
CA PHE A 112 3.28 -1.08 -4.50
C PHE A 112 2.17 -2.13 -4.60
N LEU A 113 2.38 -3.32 -4.02
CA LEU A 113 1.34 -4.36 -3.97
C LEU A 113 0.12 -3.89 -3.16
N SER A 114 0.37 -3.24 -2.02
CA SER A 114 -0.64 -2.56 -1.20
C SER A 114 -1.42 -1.50 -2.00
N ASP A 115 -0.74 -0.77 -2.87
CA ASP A 115 -1.36 0.26 -3.71
C ASP A 115 -2.27 -0.36 -4.76
N SER A 116 -1.79 -1.42 -5.41
CA SER A 116 -2.59 -2.20 -6.35
C SER A 116 -3.80 -2.84 -5.67
N THR A 117 -3.66 -3.44 -4.48
CA THR A 117 -4.79 -4.09 -3.77
C THR A 117 -5.79 -3.08 -3.23
N SER A 118 -5.33 -1.95 -2.68
CA SER A 118 -6.22 -0.89 -2.20
C SER A 118 -6.98 -0.23 -3.36
N THR A 119 -6.30 0.03 -4.48
CA THR A 119 -6.94 0.49 -5.71
C THR A 119 -7.95 -0.54 -6.23
N LEU A 120 -7.60 -1.84 -6.30
CA LEU A 120 -8.55 -2.90 -6.71
C LEU A 120 -9.78 -3.00 -5.79
N SER A 121 -9.63 -2.73 -4.50
CA SER A 121 -10.73 -2.74 -3.54
C SER A 121 -11.64 -1.50 -3.60
N GLY A 122 -11.37 -0.55 -4.50
CA GLY A 122 -12.20 0.64 -4.64
C GLY A 122 -11.88 1.77 -3.66
N ILE A 123 -10.78 1.67 -2.89
CA ILE A 123 -10.41 2.68 -1.90
C ILE A 123 -9.96 3.96 -2.62
N GLN A 124 -10.71 5.03 -2.45
CA GLN A 124 -10.38 6.38 -2.90
C GLN A 124 -10.31 7.30 -1.68
N PHE A 125 -9.21 8.00 -1.50
CA PHE A 125 -9.09 9.03 -0.45
C PHE A 125 -9.50 10.39 -1.02
N ASP A 126 -10.36 11.09 -0.28
CA ASP A 126 -10.88 12.42 -0.59
C ASP A 126 -9.75 13.40 -0.94
N GLY A 127 -9.79 14.01 -2.13
CA GLY A 127 -9.00 15.20 -2.46
C GLY A 127 -7.99 15.11 -3.62
N GLY A 128 -7.90 14.01 -4.36
CA GLY A 128 -7.01 13.91 -5.53
C GLY A 128 -7.51 12.92 -6.58
N SER A 129 -7.07 13.08 -7.82
CA SER A 129 -7.34 12.08 -8.86
C SER A 129 -6.82 10.72 -8.39
N ALA A 130 -7.55 9.63 -8.67
CA ALA A 130 -7.17 8.28 -8.24
C ALA A 130 -5.73 7.86 -8.67
N LEU A 131 -5.14 8.60 -9.61
CA LEU A 131 -3.78 8.47 -10.10
C LEU A 131 -2.69 9.02 -9.14
N GLN A 132 -3.06 9.87 -8.16
CA GLN A 132 -2.10 10.53 -7.25
C GLN A 132 -1.83 9.75 -5.96
N TRP A 133 -2.67 8.78 -5.64
CA TRP A 133 -2.48 7.94 -4.46
C TRP A 133 -1.35 6.94 -4.73
N ASN A 134 -0.22 7.14 -4.05
CA ASN A 134 0.90 6.22 -4.01
C ASN A 134 1.30 6.03 -2.53
N ILE A 135 1.28 4.79 -2.02
CA ILE A 135 1.70 4.50 -0.63
C ILE A 135 3.18 4.81 -0.40
N ALA A 136 4.02 4.58 -1.41
CA ALA A 136 5.44 4.91 -1.37
C ALA A 136 5.85 5.70 -2.62
N ARG A 137 6.78 6.64 -2.46
CA ARG A 137 7.35 7.46 -3.55
C ARG A 137 8.87 7.25 -3.65
N PRO A 138 9.34 6.08 -4.13
CA PRO A 138 10.77 5.76 -4.14
C PRO A 138 11.60 6.78 -4.95
N GLN A 139 11.01 7.37 -5.99
CA GLN A 139 11.63 8.43 -6.81
C GLN A 139 12.15 9.62 -5.99
N HIS A 140 11.48 9.96 -4.88
CA HIS A 140 11.85 11.09 -4.05
C HIS A 140 12.98 10.77 -3.06
N ILE A 141 13.36 9.50 -2.95
CA ILE A 141 14.29 9.02 -1.92
C ILE A 141 15.56 8.44 -2.54
N GLU A 142 15.45 7.76 -3.69
CA GLU A 142 16.60 7.17 -4.39
C GLU A 142 17.31 8.16 -5.33
N ILE A 143 16.61 9.16 -5.85
CA ILE A 143 17.18 10.13 -6.80
C ILE A 143 17.68 11.35 -6.01
N PRO A 144 18.97 11.73 -6.12
CA PRO A 144 19.48 12.94 -5.49
C PRO A 144 18.73 14.14 -6.06
N ARG A 145 18.17 14.98 -5.18
CA ARG A 145 17.48 16.20 -5.56
C ARG A 145 18.51 17.33 -5.60
N SER A 146 18.55 18.07 -6.71
CA SER A 146 19.28 19.34 -6.84
C SER A 146 18.53 20.47 -6.15
#